data_AF-A0A7X2NKN2-F1
#
_entry.id   AF-A0A7X2NKN2-F1
#
_cell.length_a   1.000
_cell.length_b   1.000
_cell.length_c   1.000
_cell.angle_alpha   90.00
_cell.angle_beta   90.00
_cell.angle_gamma   90.00
#
_symmetry.space_group_name_H-M   'P 1'
#
loop_
_entity.id
_entity.type
_entity.pdbx_description
1 polymer ?
#
loop_
_entity_poly.entity_id
_entity_poly.type
_entity_poly.pdbx_seq_one_letter_code
_entity_poly.pdbx_strand_id
1 'polypeptide(L)'
;MSENDVFTWICLGFLFLGMVFFCIGLALLRSAAHKDKVCTLPVNATIVDWIEDTTYHIDRGHSTRWHPVYEYTVNGRMIRRRSTLGYSRPQRAIGTTVTLMVNPAKAEEHHCPDGYMRFLGRVFLMIGVAIICAGIAVGLARIL
;
A
#
# COMPACT_ATOMS: atom_id res chain seq x y z
N MET A 1 8.35 41.73 -4.69
CA MET A 1 7.29 40.79 -4.29
C MET A 1 6.77 41.24 -2.94
N SER A 2 5.47 41.49 -2.78
CA SER A 2 4.93 42.00 -1.53
C SER A 2 4.84 40.89 -0.49
N GLU A 3 4.83 41.25 0.80
CA GLU A 3 4.67 40.30 1.91
C GLU A 3 3.35 39.52 1.80
N ASN A 4 2.31 40.15 1.24
CA ASN A 4 1.02 39.53 0.91
C ASN A 4 1.15 38.41 -0.13
N ASP A 5 1.95 38.66 -1.17
CA ASP A 5 2.17 37.68 -2.24
C ASP A 5 2.88 36.45 -1.68
N VAL A 6 3.93 36.67 -0.88
CA VAL A 6 4.70 35.58 -0.25
C VAL A 6 3.80 34.69 0.61
N PHE A 7 2.96 35.29 1.45
CA PHE A 7 2.04 34.55 2.32
C PHE A 7 0.97 33.78 1.54
N THR A 8 0.47 34.38 0.46
CA THR A 8 -0.51 33.75 -0.43
C THR A 8 0.09 32.52 -1.12
N TRP A 9 1.32 32.62 -1.61
CA TRP A 9 2.05 31.49 -2.20
C TRP A 9 2.32 30.37 -1.19
N ILE A 10 2.62 30.73 0.07
CA ILE A 10 2.79 29.75 1.16
C ILE A 10 1.47 29.00 1.41
N CYS A 11 0.35 29.71 1.54
CA CYS A 11 -0.96 29.09 1.75
C CYS A 11 -1.37 28.17 0.59
N LEU A 12 -1.19 28.64 -0.65
CA LEU A 12 -1.45 27.84 -1.85
C LEU A 12 -0.55 26.60 -1.90
N GLY A 13 0.71 26.72 -1.48
CA GLY A 13 1.64 25.60 -1.37
C GLY A 13 1.16 24.52 -0.39
N PHE A 14 0.72 24.92 0.80
CA PHE A 14 0.15 23.97 1.78
C PHE A 14 -1.13 23.32 1.26
N LEU A 15 -2.06 24.09 0.69
CA LEU A 15 -3.30 23.53 0.14
C LEU A 15 -3.03 22.53 -0.98
N PHE A 16 -2.13 22.87 -1.91
CA PHE A 16 -1.75 21.97 -2.99
C PHE A 16 -1.09 20.69 -2.46
N LEU A 17 -0.11 20.82 -1.57
CA LEU A 17 0.60 19.69 -0.98
C LEU A 17 -0.38 18.77 -0.24
N GLY A 18 -1.23 19.33 0.61
CA GLY A 18 -2.23 18.57 1.35
C GLY A 18 -3.23 17.87 0.42
N MET A 19 -3.63 18.52 -0.68
CA MET A 19 -4.51 17.91 -1.69
C MET A 19 -3.85 16.73 -2.41
N VAL A 20 -2.55 16.80 -2.71
CA VAL A 20 -1.80 15.67 -3.27
C VAL A 20 -1.82 14.48 -2.32
N PHE A 21 -1.48 14.68 -1.04
CA PHE A 21 -1.50 13.61 -0.03
C PHE A 21 -2.91 13.03 0.16
N PHE A 22 -3.94 13.88 0.17
CA PHE A 22 -5.34 13.47 0.28
C PHE A 22 -5.77 12.59 -0.91
N CYS A 23 -5.49 13.02 -2.15
CA CYS A 23 -5.82 12.27 -3.36
C CYS A 23 -5.12 10.91 -3.40
N ILE A 24 -3.83 10.85 -3.02
CA ILE A 24 -3.08 9.59 -2.92
C ILE A 24 -3.72 8.68 -1.87
N GLY A 25 -4.03 9.20 -0.68
CA GLY A 25 -4.69 8.43 0.38
C GLY A 25 -6.02 7.83 -0.08
N LEU A 26 -6.85 8.64 -0.77
CA LEU A 26 -8.14 8.19 -1.32
C LEU A 26 -7.97 7.11 -2.40
N ALA A 27 -7.00 7.26 -3.30
CA ALA A 27 -6.70 6.27 -4.34
C ALA A 27 -6.25 4.93 -3.75
N LEU A 28 -5.39 4.95 -2.72
CA LEU A 28 -4.95 3.76 -2.02
C LEU A 28 -6.11 3.03 -1.31
N LEU A 29 -6.98 3.79 -0.63
CA LEU A 29 -8.17 3.22 0.03
C LEU A 29 -9.14 2.60 -0.98
N ARG A 30 -9.36 3.27 -2.13
CA ARG A 30 -10.22 2.77 -3.20
C ARG A 30 -9.63 1.51 -3.85
N SER A 31 -8.33 1.48 -4.08
CA SER A 31 -7.63 0.31 -4.62
C SER A 31 -7.72 -0.89 -3.68
N ALA A 32 -7.53 -0.67 -2.37
CA ALA A 32 -7.72 -1.71 -1.38
C ALA A 32 -9.17 -2.23 -1.39
N ALA A 33 -10.16 -1.33 -1.31
CA ALA A 33 -11.57 -1.69 -1.34
C ALA A 33 -11.98 -2.42 -2.63
N HIS A 34 -11.37 -2.09 -3.77
CA HIS A 34 -11.59 -2.81 -5.02
C HIS A 34 -11.05 -4.25 -4.93
N LYS A 35 -9.84 -4.44 -4.40
CA LYS A 35 -9.26 -5.77 -4.19
C LYS A 35 -10.12 -6.63 -3.26
N ASP A 36 -10.70 -6.04 -2.23
CA ASP A 36 -11.61 -6.75 -1.32
C ASP A 36 -12.91 -7.19 -1.99
N LYS A 37 -13.37 -6.47 -3.03
CA LYS A 37 -14.57 -6.84 -3.81
C LYS A 37 -14.30 -7.93 -4.83
N VAL A 38 -13.07 -8.01 -5.34
CA VAL A 38 -12.69 -8.95 -6.41
C VAL A 38 -12.15 -10.26 -5.85
N CYS A 39 -11.33 -10.19 -4.80
CA CYS A 39 -10.80 -11.36 -4.11
C CYS A 39 -11.74 -11.74 -2.97
N THR A 40 -12.74 -12.58 -3.27
CA THR A 40 -13.81 -12.93 -2.31
C THR A 40 -13.70 -14.34 -1.76
N LEU A 41 -12.86 -15.21 -2.35
CA LEU A 41 -12.74 -16.61 -1.92
C LEU A 41 -11.59 -16.75 -0.91
N PRO A 42 -11.87 -17.01 0.38
CA PRO A 42 -10.84 -17.36 1.34
C PRO A 42 -10.33 -18.78 1.07
N VAL A 43 -9.02 -18.93 0.93
CA VAL A 43 -8.35 -20.22 0.74
C VAL A 43 -7.23 -20.39 1.76
N ASN A 44 -7.14 -21.58 2.34
CA ASN A 44 -6.01 -21.95 3.19
C ASN A 44 -4.82 -22.29 2.29
N ALA A 45 -3.79 -21.46 2.36
CA ALA A 45 -2.56 -21.62 1.61
C ALA A 45 -1.40 -21.92 2.53
N THR A 46 -0.50 -22.78 2.10
CA THR A 46 0.70 -23.14 2.85
C THR A 46 1.91 -22.44 2.24
N ILE A 47 2.78 -21.86 3.06
CA ILE A 47 4.06 -21.35 2.60
C ILE A 47 4.97 -22.54 2.34
N VAL A 48 5.26 -22.82 1.07
CA VAL A 48 6.11 -23.97 0.69
C VAL A 48 7.55 -23.58 0.44
N ASP A 49 7.82 -22.30 0.20
CA ASP A 49 9.17 -21.81 -0.10
C ASP A 49 9.29 -20.30 0.09
N TRP A 50 10.54 -19.80 0.12
CA TRP A 50 10.88 -18.39 0.12
C TRP A 50 11.91 -18.11 -0.99
N ILE A 51 11.47 -17.40 -2.03
CA ILE A 51 12.35 -17.01 -3.13
C ILE A 51 13.05 -15.70 -2.79
N GLU A 52 14.37 -15.72 -2.80
CA GLU A 52 15.22 -14.54 -2.67
C GLU A 52 15.31 -13.80 -4.01
N ASP A 53 15.16 -12.48 -3.98
CA ASP A 53 15.32 -11.59 -5.12
C ASP A 53 16.29 -10.48 -4.75
N THR A 54 17.51 -10.58 -5.27
CA THR A 54 18.60 -9.64 -4.97
C THR A 54 18.84 -8.73 -6.16
N THR A 55 18.54 -7.44 -5.96
CA THR A 55 18.77 -6.39 -6.96
C THR A 55 20.08 -5.68 -6.66
N TYR A 56 20.97 -5.61 -7.66
CA TYR A 56 22.24 -4.89 -7.56
C TYR A 56 22.08 -3.46 -8.08
N HIS A 57 22.47 -2.49 -7.28
CA HIS A 57 22.50 -1.08 -7.63
C HIS A 57 23.94 -0.58 -7.61
N ILE A 58 24.37 0.04 -8.72
CA ILE A 58 25.74 0.54 -8.91
C ILE A 58 26.16 1.49 -7.77
N ASP A 59 25.23 2.31 -7.26
CA ASP A 59 25.56 3.36 -6.28
C ASP A 59 25.13 3.02 -4.84
N ARG A 60 24.34 1.97 -4.61
CA ARG A 60 23.71 1.68 -3.31
C ARG A 60 23.92 0.26 -2.77
N GLY A 61 24.79 -0.53 -3.42
CA GLY A 61 25.01 -1.92 -3.05
C GLY A 61 23.88 -2.84 -3.53
N HIS A 62 23.59 -3.90 -2.76
CA HIS A 62 22.54 -4.86 -3.10
C HIS A 62 21.33 -4.75 -2.16
N SER A 63 20.13 -4.90 -2.71
CA SER A 63 18.89 -5.00 -1.94
C SER A 63 18.27 -6.37 -2.15
N THR A 64 18.14 -7.12 -1.06
CA THR A 64 17.54 -8.44 -1.05
C THR A 64 16.10 -8.38 -0.54
N ARG A 65 15.17 -9.00 -1.29
CA ARG A 65 13.78 -9.22 -0.87
C ARG A 65 13.43 -10.69 -0.91
N TRP A 66 12.70 -11.13 0.10
CA TRP A 66 12.21 -12.49 0.26
C TRP A 66 10.73 -12.57 -0.08
N HIS A 67 10.38 -13.38 -1.05
CA HIS A 67 9.02 -13.53 -1.55
C HIS A 67 8.49 -14.92 -1.19
N PRO A 68 7.40 -15.03 -0.40
CA PRO A 68 6.83 -16.33 -0.07
C PRO A 68 6.21 -16.96 -1.31
N VAL A 69 6.38 -18.27 -1.44
CA VAL A 69 5.67 -19.10 -2.41
C VAL A 69 4.54 -19.81 -1.67
N TYR A 70 3.31 -19.50 -2.08
CA TYR A 70 2.11 -20.10 -1.53
C TYR A 70 1.67 -21.27 -2.37
N GLU A 71 1.23 -22.34 -1.72
CA GLU A 71 0.57 -23.48 -2.33
C GLU A 71 -0.83 -23.60 -1.77
N TYR A 72 -1.83 -23.71 -2.66
CA TYR A 72 -3.23 -23.82 -2.27
C TYR A 72 -4.05 -24.50 -3.36
N THR A 73 -5.25 -24.98 -2.99
CA THR A 73 -6.14 -25.69 -3.91
C THR A 73 -7.36 -24.84 -4.22
N VAL A 74 -7.64 -24.63 -5.51
CA VAL A 74 -8.87 -23.97 -5.99
C VAL A 74 -9.53 -24.89 -7.00
N ASN A 75 -10.82 -25.18 -6.82
CA ASN A 75 -11.60 -26.04 -7.74
C ASN A 75 -10.93 -27.39 -8.03
N GLY A 76 -10.33 -28.03 -7.00
CA GLY A 76 -9.64 -29.32 -7.12
C GLY A 76 -8.27 -29.26 -7.81
N ARG A 77 -7.79 -28.08 -8.21
CA ARG A 77 -6.46 -27.89 -8.79
C ARG A 77 -5.52 -27.28 -7.76
N MET A 78 -4.38 -27.93 -7.57
CA MET A 78 -3.28 -27.40 -6.76
C MET A 78 -2.55 -26.33 -7.55
N ILE A 79 -2.36 -25.17 -6.92
CA ILE A 79 -1.74 -23.98 -7.49
C ILE A 79 -0.57 -23.58 -6.59
N ARG A 80 0.61 -23.36 -7.18
CA ARG A 80 1.78 -22.83 -6.49
C ARG A 80 2.15 -21.49 -7.10
N ARG A 81 2.18 -20.42 -6.28
CA ARG A 81 2.43 -19.05 -6.75
C ARG A 81 3.33 -18.26 -5.81
N ARG A 82 4.29 -17.57 -6.39
CA ARG A 82 5.14 -16.57 -5.74
C ARG A 82 4.33 -15.30 -5.49
N SER A 83 4.39 -14.78 -4.28
CA SER A 83 3.80 -13.48 -3.94
C SER A 83 4.59 -12.34 -4.58
N THR A 84 3.89 -11.37 -5.15
CA THR A 84 4.51 -10.10 -5.59
C THR A 84 5.00 -9.27 -4.39
N LEU A 85 4.42 -9.49 -3.21
CA LEU A 85 4.82 -8.84 -1.98
C LEU A 85 6.07 -9.52 -1.41
N GLY A 86 7.18 -8.79 -1.45
CA GLY A 86 8.46 -9.19 -0.87
C GLY A 86 8.68 -8.54 0.49
N TYR A 87 9.41 -9.24 1.35
CA TYR A 87 9.76 -8.82 2.70
C TYR A 87 11.29 -8.70 2.84
N SER A 88 11.78 -7.89 3.78
CA SER A 88 13.22 -7.79 4.05
C SER A 88 13.83 -9.08 4.62
N ARG A 89 12.98 -9.94 5.21
CA ARG A 89 13.34 -11.26 5.73
C ARG A 89 12.12 -12.19 5.67
N PRO A 90 12.30 -13.52 5.65
CA PRO A 90 11.21 -14.47 5.81
C PRO A 90 10.44 -14.18 7.10
N GLN A 91 9.13 -13.89 6.98
CA GLN A 91 8.31 -13.54 8.15
C GLN A 91 7.77 -14.75 8.91
N ARG A 92 7.63 -15.89 8.25
CA ARG A 92 7.03 -17.12 8.78
C ARG A 92 7.77 -18.34 8.27
N ALA A 93 7.73 -19.42 9.05
CA ALA A 93 8.32 -20.69 8.68
C ALA A 93 7.59 -21.34 7.49
N ILE A 94 8.35 -22.07 6.68
CA ILE A 94 7.81 -22.99 5.67
C ILE A 94 6.90 -24.02 6.38
N GLY A 95 5.78 -24.37 5.76
CA GLY A 95 4.75 -25.23 6.33
C GLY A 95 3.66 -24.49 7.09
N THR A 96 3.81 -23.17 7.34
CA THR A 96 2.77 -22.38 7.99
C THR A 96 1.58 -22.17 7.05
N THR A 97 0.38 -22.47 7.52
CA THR A 97 -0.87 -22.15 6.82
C THR A 97 -1.29 -20.71 7.06
N VAL A 98 -1.66 -20.01 6.00
CA VAL A 98 -2.16 -18.64 6.00
C VAL A 98 -3.43 -18.56 5.17
N THR A 99 -4.33 -17.64 5.51
CA THR A 99 -5.53 -17.41 4.71
C THR A 99 -5.24 -16.39 3.62
N LEU A 100 -5.38 -16.80 2.36
CA LEU A 100 -5.30 -15.92 1.20
C LEU A 100 -6.69 -15.64 0.65
N MET A 101 -6.91 -14.43 0.17
CA MET A 101 -8.11 -14.09 -0.61
C MET A 101 -7.77 -14.20 -2.09
N VAL A 102 -8.42 -15.13 -2.79
CA VAL A 102 -8.19 -15.41 -4.20
C VAL A 102 -9.38 -14.92 -5.02
N ASN A 103 -9.10 -14.38 -6.21
CA ASN A 103 -10.13 -14.04 -7.19
C ASN A 103 -10.70 -15.34 -7.81
N PRO A 104 -11.99 -15.68 -7.59
CA PRO A 104 -12.57 -16.92 -8.10
C PRO A 104 -12.65 -16.96 -9.64
N ALA A 105 -12.71 -15.81 -10.33
CA ALA A 105 -12.70 -15.74 -11.79
C ALA A 105 -11.28 -15.88 -12.37
N LYS A 106 -10.24 -15.59 -11.57
CA LYS A 106 -8.84 -15.64 -11.99
C LYS A 106 -7.95 -16.03 -10.82
N ALA A 107 -7.82 -17.33 -10.60
CA ALA A 107 -7.14 -17.90 -9.44
C ALA A 107 -5.66 -17.48 -9.27
N GLU A 108 -5.05 -16.88 -10.29
CA GLU A 108 -3.68 -16.35 -10.22
C GLU A 108 -3.59 -15.03 -9.46
N GLU A 109 -4.68 -14.26 -9.40
CA GLU A 109 -4.76 -13.03 -8.63
C GLU A 109 -5.09 -13.36 -7.17
N HIS A 110 -4.07 -13.25 -6.32
CA HIS A 110 -4.15 -13.50 -4.89
C HIS A 110 -3.74 -12.25 -4.13
N HIS A 111 -4.49 -11.95 -3.06
CA HIS A 111 -4.16 -10.88 -2.13
C HIS A 111 -4.13 -11.44 -0.72
N CYS A 112 -3.03 -11.19 0.00
CA CYS A 112 -3.01 -11.38 1.44
C CYS A 112 -3.66 -10.13 2.06
N PRO A 113 -4.75 -10.26 2.83
CA PRO A 113 -5.48 -9.13 3.39
C PRO A 113 -4.72 -8.56 4.60
N ASP A 114 -3.47 -8.14 4.41
CA ASP A 114 -2.59 -7.70 5.48
C ASP A 114 -2.91 -6.27 5.95
N GLY A 115 -3.96 -5.66 5.38
CA GLY A 115 -4.45 -4.33 5.73
C GLY A 115 -3.47 -3.19 5.45
N TYR A 116 -2.24 -3.48 5.00
CA TYR A 116 -1.15 -2.52 4.82
C TYR A 116 -1.54 -1.36 3.90
N MET A 117 -2.15 -1.66 2.74
CA MET A 117 -2.60 -0.62 1.81
C MET A 117 -3.71 0.26 2.40
N ARG A 118 -4.62 -0.32 3.20
CA ARG A 118 -5.67 0.44 3.92
C ARG A 118 -5.08 1.28 5.05
N PHE A 119 -4.07 0.77 5.75
CA PHE A 119 -3.35 1.50 6.78
C PHE A 119 -2.59 2.69 6.17
N LEU A 120 -1.81 2.45 5.12
CA LEU A 120 -1.06 3.49 4.41
C LEU A 120 -2.00 4.54 3.83
N GLY A 121 -3.09 4.14 3.18
CA GLY A 121 -4.11 5.06 2.66
C GLY A 121 -4.72 5.96 3.74
N ARG A 122 -5.03 5.42 4.93
CA ARG A 122 -5.52 6.20 6.08
C ARG A 122 -4.48 7.21 6.59
N VAL A 123 -3.22 6.81 6.70
CA VAL A 123 -2.14 7.71 7.15
C VAL A 123 -1.97 8.88 6.17
N PHE A 124 -1.89 8.60 4.87
CA PHE A 124 -1.78 9.65 3.83
C PHE A 124 -2.98 10.60 3.84
N LEU A 125 -4.19 10.07 4.00
CA LEU A 125 -5.40 10.87 4.11
C LEU A 125 -5.36 11.83 5.32
N MET A 126 -4.99 11.32 6.51
CA MET A 126 -4.91 12.12 7.74
C MET A 126 -3.85 13.23 7.63
N ILE A 127 -2.68 12.91 7.07
CA ILE A 127 -1.62 13.90 6.82
C ILE A 127 -2.13 14.97 5.85
N GLY A 128 -2.76 14.58 4.74
CA GLY A 128 -3.33 15.51 3.77
C GLY A 128 -4.33 16.48 4.39
N VAL A 129 -5.27 15.96 5.20
CA VAL A 129 -6.24 16.78 5.93
C VAL A 129 -5.56 17.75 6.90
N ALA A 130 -4.58 17.28 7.69
CA ALA A 130 -3.87 18.13 8.63
C ALA A 130 -3.14 19.29 7.95
N ILE A 131 -2.49 19.03 6.80
CA ILE A 131 -1.80 20.04 6.01
C ILE A 131 -2.79 21.07 5.43
N ILE A 132 -3.93 20.62 4.90
CA ILE A 132 -4.98 21.51 4.41
C ILE A 132 -5.50 22.41 5.53
N CYS A 133 -5.83 21.83 6.70
CA CYS A 133 -6.29 22.59 7.86
C CYS A 133 -5.26 23.63 8.31
N ALA A 134 -3.97 23.29 8.32
CA ALA A 134 -2.90 24.24 8.63
C ALA A 134 -2.85 25.39 7.62
N GLY A 135 -2.94 25.11 6.32
CA GLY A 135 -2.98 26.13 5.28
C GLY A 135 -4.18 27.08 5.43
N ILE A 136 -5.36 26.55 5.74
CA ILE A 136 -6.57 27.35 5.99
C ILE A 136 -6.41 28.20 7.26
N ALA A 137 -5.93 27.62 8.36
CA ALA A 137 -5.76 28.33 9.62
C ALA A 137 -4.77 29.50 9.50
N VAL A 138 -3.65 29.27 8.80
CA VAL A 138 -2.65 30.32 8.50
C VAL A 138 -3.29 31.43 7.65
N GLY A 139 -4.09 31.07 6.63
CA GLY A 139 -4.83 32.04 5.83
C GLY A 139 -5.83 32.87 6.66
N LEU A 140 -6.61 32.22 7.53
CA LEU A 140 -7.63 32.87 8.36
C LEU A 140 -7.02 33.77 9.44
N ALA A 141 -5.93 33.33 10.09
CA ALA A 141 -5.22 34.12 11.11
C ALA A 141 -4.62 35.41 10.57
N ARG A 142 -4.57 35.56 9.25
CA ARG A 142 -4.13 36.78 8.57
C ARG A 142 -5.30 37.73 8.23
N ILE A 143 -6.51 37.19 8.09
CA ILE A 143 -7.70 37.97 7.72
C ILE A 143 -8.36 38.57 8.99
N LEU A 144 -8.29 37.84 10.09
CA LEU A 144 -8.72 38.27 11.43
C LEU A 144 -7.70 39.22 12.08
#